data_AF-A0A6P0HM98-F1
#
_entry.id   AF-A0A6P0HM98-F1
#
_cell.length_a   1.000
_cell.length_b   1.000
_cell.length_c   1.000
_cell.angle_alpha   90.00
_cell.angle_beta   90.00
_cell.angle_gamma   90.00
#
_symmetry.space_group_name_H-M   'P 1'
#
loop_
_entity.id
_entity.type
_entity.pdbx_description
1 polymer ?
#
loop_
_entity_poly.entity_id
_entity_poly.type
_entity_poly.pdbx_seq_one_letter_code
_entity_poly.pdbx_strand_id
1 'polypeptide(L)'
;MTLHHAGASRVHRAPAHLKVLALLAFMLLVVAIPGDAGWAPEAYGVAAALVVATVLVARVPLLFVLRRMVVEIPFVVFALLVPFVAHGPRTTLPVLGLEVSAPGLAEAGHLLATGTIGVAAALTLAATTTARDLLAGLARLRVPALLLEIMGFMLRYAEVVTGEWSRMLVALRSRGCEPRSPRHWPALGRALGALFVRSYERGERVHLAMLSRGYVGARPAREGAP
;
A
#
# COMPACT_ATOMS: atom_id res chain seq x y z
N MET A 1 -11.47 -6.10 4.21
CA MET A 1 -11.07 -4.90 4.98
C MET A 1 -10.69 -3.84 3.95
N THR A 2 -11.59 -2.93 3.61
CA THR A 2 -11.40 -2.00 2.49
C THR A 2 -10.52 -0.83 2.93
N LEU A 3 -9.49 -0.53 2.12
CA LEU A 3 -8.59 0.58 2.41
C LEU A 3 -9.25 1.96 2.15
N HIS A 4 -10.25 1.98 1.27
CA HIS A 4 -10.98 3.18 0.86
C HIS A 4 -11.99 3.66 1.91
N HIS A 5 -12.03 4.98 2.14
CA HIS A 5 -13.07 5.66 2.89
C HIS A 5 -13.99 6.39 1.90
N ALA A 6 -15.27 6.04 1.89
CA ALA A 6 -16.23 6.73 1.02
C ALA A 6 -16.37 8.19 1.45
N GLY A 7 -16.23 9.12 0.51
CA GLY A 7 -16.30 10.56 0.76
C GLY A 7 -16.58 11.34 -0.53
N ALA A 8 -17.20 12.52 -0.40
CA ALA A 8 -17.58 13.37 -1.54
C ALA A 8 -16.73 14.65 -1.68
N SER A 9 -15.59 14.73 -0.97
CA SER A 9 -14.77 15.94 -0.97
C SER A 9 -14.05 16.17 -2.31
N ARG A 10 -13.56 17.40 -2.55
CA ARG A 10 -12.84 17.76 -3.79
C ARG A 10 -11.65 16.85 -4.06
N VAL A 11 -10.98 16.38 -3.01
CA VAL A 11 -9.88 15.41 -3.10
C VAL A 11 -10.41 14.07 -3.60
N HIS A 12 -11.58 13.59 -3.19
CA HIS A 12 -12.14 12.34 -3.69
C HIS A 12 -12.47 12.43 -5.19
N ARG A 13 -13.01 13.57 -5.63
CA ARG A 13 -13.39 13.82 -7.04
C ARG A 13 -12.21 14.08 -7.98
N ALA A 14 -11.02 14.38 -7.46
CA ALA A 14 -9.86 14.63 -8.30
C ALA A 14 -9.44 13.36 -9.08
N PRO A 15 -9.03 13.49 -10.35
CA PRO A 15 -8.63 12.34 -11.16
C PRO A 15 -7.47 11.55 -10.53
N ALA A 16 -7.57 10.22 -10.53
CA ALA A 16 -6.58 9.37 -9.87
C ALA A 16 -5.15 9.52 -10.44
N HIS A 17 -5.01 9.73 -11.76
CA HIS A 17 -3.70 9.93 -12.38
C HIS A 17 -2.96 11.15 -11.84
N LEU A 18 -3.67 12.26 -11.59
CA LEU A 18 -3.07 13.46 -10.99
C LEU A 18 -2.66 13.22 -9.55
N LYS A 19 -3.46 12.48 -8.78
CA LYS A 19 -3.10 12.13 -7.40
C LYS A 19 -1.85 11.25 -7.33
N VAL A 20 -1.73 10.28 -8.24
CA VAL A 20 -0.55 9.41 -8.33
C VAL A 20 0.69 10.22 -8.72
N LEU A 21 0.60 11.08 -9.72
CA LEU A 21 1.70 11.96 -10.13
C LEU A 21 2.07 12.95 -9.02
N ALA A 22 1.09 13.54 -8.34
CA ALA A 22 1.31 14.45 -7.23
C ALA A 22 1.99 13.73 -6.05
N LEU A 23 1.56 12.51 -5.73
CA LEU A 23 2.21 11.69 -4.70
C LEU A 23 3.66 11.37 -5.09
N LEU A 24 3.90 10.96 -6.34
CA LEU A 24 5.25 10.65 -6.82
C LEU A 24 6.16 11.89 -6.76
N ALA A 25 5.70 13.02 -7.29
CA ALA A 25 6.46 14.27 -7.28
C ALA A 25 6.72 14.76 -5.85
N PHE A 26 5.71 14.67 -4.97
CA PHE A 26 5.85 14.99 -3.55
C PHE A 26 6.89 14.09 -2.87
N MET A 27 6.85 12.77 -3.11
CA MET A 27 7.82 11.85 -2.53
C MET A 27 9.23 12.09 -3.05
N LEU A 28 9.41 12.39 -4.35
CA LEU A 28 10.72 12.75 -4.88
C LEU A 28 11.26 14.02 -4.21
N LEU A 29 10.41 15.01 -3.95
CA LEU A 29 10.80 16.22 -3.23
C LEU A 29 11.22 15.92 -1.78
N VAL A 30 10.43 15.10 -1.06
CA VAL A 30 10.73 14.75 0.34
C VAL A 30 12.03 13.94 0.45
N VAL A 31 12.27 13.00 -0.45
CA VAL A 31 13.49 12.18 -0.49
C VAL A 31 14.71 13.01 -0.91
N ALA A 32 14.53 14.03 -1.75
CA ALA A 32 15.62 14.88 -2.19
C ALA A 32 16.13 15.87 -1.12
N ILE A 33 15.48 15.95 0.05
CA ILE A 33 15.92 16.80 1.17
C ILE A 33 17.23 16.23 1.74
N PRO A 34 18.35 16.96 1.68
CA PRO A 34 19.61 16.50 2.28
C PRO A 34 19.47 16.39 3.80
N GLY A 35 19.85 15.24 4.38
CA GLY A 35 19.70 15.00 5.83
C GLY A 35 20.65 15.83 6.71
N ASP A 36 21.73 16.35 6.14
CA ASP A 36 22.75 17.18 6.78
C ASP A 36 22.44 18.69 6.70
N ALA A 37 21.41 19.08 5.97
CA ALA A 37 21.03 20.47 5.83
C ALA A 37 20.36 21.01 7.10
N GLY A 38 20.81 22.16 7.60
CA GLY A 38 20.22 22.81 8.78
C GLY A 38 18.73 23.20 8.63
N TRP A 39 18.25 23.32 7.39
CA TRP A 39 16.84 23.60 7.07
C TRP A 39 15.99 22.34 6.86
N ALA A 40 16.57 21.13 6.92
CA ALA A 40 15.85 19.87 6.73
C ALA A 40 14.66 19.69 7.69
N PRO A 41 14.75 20.01 9.00
CA PRO A 41 13.62 19.87 9.92
C PRO A 41 12.42 20.74 9.52
N GLU A 42 12.68 21.97 9.05
CA GLU A 42 11.63 22.89 8.59
C GLU A 42 10.95 22.36 7.33
N ALA A 43 11.72 21.84 6.37
CA ALA A 43 11.19 21.24 5.16
C ALA A 43 10.31 20.01 5.45
N TYR A 44 10.72 19.12 6.36
CA TYR A 44 9.87 18.01 6.79
C TYR A 44 8.61 18.48 7.52
N GLY A 45 8.71 19.54 8.33
CA GLY A 45 7.55 20.17 8.97
C GLY A 45 6.52 20.66 7.95
N VAL A 46 6.97 21.33 6.89
CA VAL A 46 6.10 21.78 5.79
C VAL A 46 5.49 20.59 5.05
N ALA A 47 6.29 19.57 4.72
CA ALA A 47 5.81 18.37 4.05
C ALA A 47 4.75 17.63 4.87
N ALA A 48 4.98 17.46 6.18
CA ALA A 48 4.01 16.86 7.10
C ALA A 48 2.73 17.71 7.20
N ALA A 49 2.86 19.03 7.28
CA ALA A 49 1.71 19.94 7.31
C ALA A 49 0.86 19.86 6.03
N LEU A 50 1.50 19.72 4.87
CA LEU A 50 0.79 19.50 3.59
C LEU A 50 0.01 18.19 3.58
N VAL A 51 0.58 17.11 4.13
CA VAL A 51 -0.13 15.82 4.26
C VAL A 51 -1.32 15.94 5.21
N VAL A 52 -1.13 16.58 6.37
CA VAL A 52 -2.22 16.81 7.32
C VAL A 52 -3.32 17.68 6.69
N ALA A 53 -2.95 18.76 6.00
CA ALA A 53 -3.90 19.62 5.30
C ALA A 53 -4.69 18.84 4.24
N THR A 54 -4.05 17.98 3.45
CA THR A 54 -4.74 17.14 2.47
C THR A 54 -5.67 16.12 3.12
N VAL A 55 -5.30 15.51 4.25
CA VAL A 55 -6.19 14.64 5.04
C VAL A 55 -7.43 15.41 5.54
N LEU A 56 -7.24 16.62 6.07
CA LEU A 56 -8.32 17.47 6.56
C LEU A 56 -9.26 17.93 5.43
N VAL A 57 -8.71 18.39 4.31
CA VAL A 57 -9.49 18.78 3.12
C VAL A 57 -10.20 17.58 2.51
N ALA A 58 -9.56 16.39 2.54
CA ALA A 58 -10.19 15.15 2.13
C ALA A 58 -11.36 14.75 3.04
N ARG A 59 -11.45 15.31 4.26
CA ARG A 59 -12.40 14.94 5.33
C ARG A 59 -12.25 13.48 5.75
N VAL A 60 -11.02 12.96 5.69
CA VAL A 60 -10.71 11.63 6.21
C VAL A 60 -10.47 11.77 7.72
N PRO A 61 -11.13 10.97 8.58
CA PRO A 61 -10.90 11.03 10.01
C PRO A 61 -9.43 10.75 10.32
N LEU A 62 -8.74 11.66 11.00
CA LEU A 62 -7.30 11.53 11.28
C LEU A 62 -6.98 10.23 12.03
N LEU A 63 -7.88 9.79 12.92
CA LEU A 63 -7.77 8.53 13.63
C LEU A 63 -7.74 7.30 12.70
N PHE A 64 -8.39 7.36 11.53
CA PHE A 64 -8.33 6.28 10.55
C PHE A 64 -6.94 6.14 9.93
N VAL A 65 -6.26 7.26 9.67
CA VAL A 65 -4.88 7.26 9.17
C VAL A 65 -3.93 6.80 10.28
N LEU A 66 -4.05 7.36 11.49
CA LEU A 66 -3.21 7.02 12.64
C LEU A 66 -3.27 5.53 13.01
N ARG A 67 -4.47 4.93 13.07
CA ARG A 67 -4.62 3.48 13.36
C ARG A 67 -3.98 2.59 12.30
N ARG A 68 -3.74 3.11 11.10
CA ARG A 68 -3.12 2.39 9.98
C ARG A 68 -1.63 2.67 9.83
N MET A 69 -1.09 3.66 10.55
CA MET A 69 0.35 3.87 10.65
C MET A 69 1.07 2.73 11.38
N VAL A 70 0.33 1.76 11.94
CA VAL A 70 0.87 0.47 12.41
C VAL A 70 1.69 -0.25 11.32
N VAL A 71 1.40 -0.02 10.04
CA VAL A 71 2.20 -0.55 8.91
C VAL A 71 3.63 0.00 8.90
N GLU A 72 3.87 1.16 9.51
CA GLU A 72 5.18 1.79 9.61
C GLU A 72 6.07 1.19 10.71
N ILE A 73 5.52 0.40 11.64
CA ILE A 73 6.27 -0.12 12.80
C ILE A 73 7.60 -0.78 12.41
N PRO A 74 7.67 -1.67 11.40
CA PRO A 74 8.95 -2.27 11.00
C PRO A 74 9.97 -1.20 10.59
N PHE A 75 9.53 -0.15 9.90
CA PHE A 75 10.38 0.93 9.44
C PHE A 75 10.91 1.78 10.60
N VAL A 76 10.05 2.10 11.58
CA VAL A 76 10.45 2.78 12.81
C VAL A 76 11.48 1.96 13.58
N VAL A 77 11.28 0.64 13.68
CA VAL A 77 12.23 -0.26 14.32
C VAL A 77 13.58 -0.24 13.59
N PHE A 78 13.57 -0.33 12.25
CA PHE A 78 14.81 -0.23 11.47
C PHE A 78 15.53 1.09 11.70
N ALA A 79 14.82 2.22 11.63
CA ALA A 79 15.42 3.52 11.82
C ALA A 79 15.98 3.70 13.24
N LEU A 80 15.34 3.12 14.27
CA LEU A 80 15.86 3.12 15.63
C LEU A 80 17.16 2.29 15.76
N LEU A 81 17.38 1.29 14.92
CA LEU A 81 18.58 0.46 14.92
C LEU A 81 19.76 1.13 14.18
N VAL A 82 19.49 1.99 13.19
CA VAL A 82 20.53 2.65 12.38
C VAL A 82 21.61 3.36 13.23
N PRO A 83 21.29 4.14 14.27
CA PRO A 83 22.30 4.83 15.08
C PRO A 83 23.23 3.89 15.86
N PHE A 84 22.81 2.65 16.11
CA PHE A 84 23.58 1.63 16.83
C PHE A 84 24.43 0.75 15.90
N VAL A 85 24.03 0.60 14.64
CA VAL A 85 24.72 -0.23 13.64
C VAL A 85 25.66 0.59 12.75
N ALA A 86 25.37 1.88 12.56
CA ALA A 86 26.17 2.76 11.73
C ALA A 86 27.58 2.96 12.29
N HIS A 87 28.60 2.68 11.46
CA HIS A 87 29.99 2.86 11.81
C HIS A 87 30.38 4.33 11.58
N GLY A 88 30.91 5.01 12.60
CA GLY A 88 31.27 6.43 12.53
C GLY A 88 31.71 7.00 13.87
N PRO A 89 32.09 8.29 13.92
CA PRO A 89 32.45 8.97 15.17
C PRO A 89 31.26 8.94 16.14
N ARG A 90 31.51 8.38 17.31
CA ARG A 90 30.51 8.18 18.35
C ARG A 90 30.39 9.42 19.20
N THR A 91 29.18 9.89 19.38
CA THR A 91 28.82 10.95 20.32
C THR A 91 28.03 10.35 21.46
N THR A 92 28.35 10.71 22.69
CA THR A 92 27.59 10.32 23.87
C THR A 92 26.28 11.11 23.90
N LEU A 93 25.15 10.40 23.90
CA LEU A 93 23.85 11.04 24.06
C LEU A 93 23.69 11.44 25.55
N PRO A 94 23.55 12.74 25.91
CA PRO A 94 23.55 13.18 27.30
C PRO A 94 22.40 12.60 28.14
N VAL A 95 21.32 12.16 27.49
CA VAL A 95 20.08 11.73 28.15
C VAL A 95 20.06 10.22 28.47
N LEU A 96 20.90 9.41 27.82
CA LEU A 96 20.91 7.94 28.00
C LEU A 96 22.29 7.33 28.29
N GLY A 97 23.37 8.10 28.26
CA GLY A 97 24.74 7.56 28.49
C GLY A 97 25.19 6.55 27.43
N LEU A 98 24.46 6.42 26.33
CA LEU A 98 24.75 5.53 25.21
C LEU A 98 25.64 6.25 24.19
N GLU A 99 26.70 5.57 23.74
CA GLU A 99 27.49 6.01 22.60
C GLU A 99 26.72 5.74 21.30
N VAL A 100 26.33 6.81 20.61
CA VAL A 100 25.56 6.74 19.38
C VAL A 100 26.33 7.43 18.26
N SER A 101 26.34 6.86 17.06
CA SER A 101 26.97 7.48 15.91
C SER A 101 26.23 8.77 15.52
N ALA A 102 26.91 9.93 15.56
CA ALA A 102 26.32 11.22 15.13
C ALA A 102 25.75 11.18 13.70
N PRO A 103 26.47 10.64 12.69
CA PRO A 103 25.88 10.47 11.35
C PRO A 103 24.73 9.46 11.37
N GLY A 104 24.80 8.41 12.19
CA GLY A 104 23.72 7.44 12.35
C GLY A 104 22.43 8.06 12.91
N LEU A 105 22.52 9.07 13.78
CA LEU A 105 21.36 9.77 14.32
C LEU A 105 20.69 10.68 13.27
N ALA A 106 21.48 11.38 12.47
CA ALA A 106 20.97 12.20 11.35
C ALA A 106 20.29 11.32 10.30
N GLU A 107 20.90 10.20 9.94
CA GLU A 107 20.33 9.20 9.01
C GLU A 107 19.04 8.58 9.56
N ALA A 108 19.00 8.24 10.85
CA ALA A 108 17.78 7.74 11.48
C ALA A 108 16.64 8.78 11.46
N GLY A 109 16.96 10.05 11.73
CA GLY A 109 16.00 11.16 11.65
C GLY A 109 15.46 11.37 10.23
N HIS A 110 16.35 11.38 9.23
CA HIS A 110 16.00 11.49 7.82
C HIS A 110 15.12 10.33 7.37
N LEU A 111 15.51 9.10 7.74
CA LEU A 111 14.78 7.88 7.42
C LEU A 111 13.38 7.94 8.03
N LEU A 112 13.27 8.17 9.34
CA LEU A 112 11.98 8.30 10.03
C LEU A 112 11.10 9.36 9.39
N ALA A 113 11.59 10.59 9.21
CA ALA A 113 10.79 11.68 8.65
C ALA A 113 10.24 11.34 7.26
N THR A 114 11.11 10.86 6.36
CA THR A 114 10.73 10.50 4.99
C THR A 114 9.76 9.32 4.96
N GLY A 115 9.98 8.31 5.82
CA GLY A 115 9.10 7.15 5.94
C GLY A 115 7.72 7.50 6.48
N THR A 116 7.64 8.23 7.60
CA THR A 116 6.38 8.64 8.21
C THR A 116 5.56 9.48 7.25
N ILE A 117 6.18 10.49 6.62
CA ILE A 117 5.52 11.36 5.64
C ILE A 117 5.05 10.56 4.43
N GLY A 118 5.88 9.65 3.91
CA GLY A 118 5.54 8.82 2.76
C GLY A 118 4.42 7.84 3.03
N VAL A 119 4.45 7.16 4.18
CA VAL A 119 3.39 6.25 4.60
C VAL A 119 2.08 7.03 4.81
N ALA A 120 2.12 8.18 5.47
CA ALA A 120 0.94 9.02 5.67
C ALA A 120 0.34 9.51 4.33
N ALA A 121 1.18 9.95 3.39
CA ALA A 121 0.75 10.40 2.06
C ALA A 121 0.16 9.25 1.24
N ALA A 122 0.81 8.06 1.24
CA ALA A 122 0.31 6.88 0.56
C ALA A 122 -1.01 6.36 1.16
N LEU A 123 -1.15 6.36 2.49
CA LEU A 123 -2.40 6.02 3.17
C LEU A 123 -3.51 7.02 2.82
N THR A 124 -3.19 8.30 2.65
CA THR A 124 -4.15 9.33 2.23
C THR A 124 -4.64 9.07 0.79
N LEU A 125 -3.74 8.71 -0.13
CA LEU A 125 -4.13 8.29 -1.48
C LEU A 125 -5.05 7.06 -1.45
N ALA A 126 -4.67 6.04 -0.68
CA ALA A 126 -5.42 4.79 -0.55
C ALA A 126 -6.80 4.98 0.13
N ALA A 127 -6.91 5.93 1.05
CA ALA A 127 -8.17 6.30 1.67
C ALA A 127 -9.11 7.01 0.68
N THR A 128 -8.57 7.90 -0.15
CA THR A 128 -9.37 8.80 -1.00
C THR A 128 -9.63 8.29 -2.42
N THR A 129 -9.00 7.19 -2.83
CA THR A 129 -9.05 6.68 -4.21
C THR A 129 -9.40 5.19 -4.20
N THR A 130 -10.39 4.78 -4.99
CA THR A 130 -10.74 3.36 -5.10
C THR A 130 -9.73 2.63 -5.97
N ALA A 131 -9.62 1.30 -5.80
CA ALA A 131 -8.73 0.49 -6.64
C ALA A 131 -9.11 0.54 -8.14
N ARG A 132 -10.42 0.70 -8.44
CA ARG A 132 -10.89 0.86 -9.83
C ARG A 132 -10.50 2.21 -10.41
N ASP A 133 -10.63 3.29 -9.63
CA ASP A 133 -10.22 4.62 -10.07
C ASP A 133 -8.72 4.71 -10.25
N LEU A 134 -7.95 4.05 -9.37
CA LEU A 134 -6.49 3.94 -9.50
C LEU A 134 -6.12 3.24 -10.83
N LEU A 135 -6.78 2.14 -11.16
CA LEU A 135 -6.57 1.44 -12.44
C LEU A 135 -6.88 2.34 -13.65
N ALA A 136 -7.99 3.09 -13.60
CA ALA A 136 -8.33 4.06 -14.63
C ALA A 136 -7.31 5.22 -14.71
N GLY A 137 -6.74 5.61 -13.57
CA GLY A 137 -5.63 6.56 -13.48
C GLY A 137 -4.38 6.04 -14.19
N LEU A 138 -3.99 4.79 -13.91
CA LEU A 138 -2.84 4.14 -14.56
C LEU A 138 -3.04 4.01 -16.08
N ALA A 139 -4.27 3.78 -16.55
CA ALA A 139 -4.58 3.78 -17.98
C ALA A 139 -4.27 5.12 -18.64
N ARG A 140 -4.60 6.24 -17.99
CA ARG A 140 -4.26 7.59 -18.48
C ARG A 140 -2.77 7.88 -18.45
N LEU A 141 -2.02 7.22 -17.56
CA LEU A 141 -0.55 7.30 -17.50
C LEU A 141 0.15 6.42 -18.55
N ARG A 142 -0.59 5.85 -19.51
CA ARG A 142 -0.08 5.01 -20.61
C ARG A 142 0.64 3.74 -20.14
N VAL A 143 0.24 3.18 -19.00
CA VAL A 143 0.66 1.84 -18.59
C VAL A 143 0.21 0.82 -19.66
N PRO A 144 1.04 -0.18 -20.03
CA PRO A 144 0.69 -1.18 -21.03
C PRO A 144 -0.66 -1.86 -20.78
N ALA A 145 -1.47 -2.01 -21.83
CA ALA A 145 -2.83 -2.55 -21.74
C ALA A 145 -2.89 -3.94 -21.09
N LEU A 146 -1.89 -4.79 -21.36
CA LEU A 146 -1.76 -6.12 -20.76
C LEU A 146 -1.69 -6.04 -19.23
N LEU A 147 -0.90 -5.12 -18.67
CA LEU A 147 -0.78 -4.96 -17.21
C LEU A 147 -2.10 -4.46 -16.62
N LEU A 148 -2.76 -3.49 -17.26
CA LEU A 148 -4.05 -2.98 -16.82
C LEU A 148 -5.13 -4.08 -16.82
N GLU A 149 -5.09 -4.96 -17.81
CA GLU A 149 -6.00 -6.10 -17.89
C GLU A 149 -5.74 -7.11 -16.77
N ILE A 150 -4.49 -7.51 -16.55
CA ILE A 150 -4.11 -8.40 -15.44
C ILE A 150 -4.55 -7.79 -14.11
N MET A 151 -4.29 -6.51 -13.88
CA MET A 151 -4.73 -5.80 -12.66
C MET A 151 -6.25 -5.75 -12.54
N GLY A 152 -6.97 -5.45 -13.62
CA GLY A 152 -8.43 -5.44 -13.64
C GLY A 152 -9.03 -6.83 -13.31
N PHE A 153 -8.39 -7.89 -13.81
CA PHE A 153 -8.72 -9.26 -13.44
C PHE A 153 -8.47 -9.57 -11.99
N MET A 154 -7.31 -9.19 -11.46
CA MET A 154 -6.98 -9.37 -10.05
C MET A 154 -8.05 -8.70 -9.17
N LEU A 155 -8.45 -7.47 -9.48
CA LEU A 155 -9.51 -6.77 -8.73
C LEU A 155 -10.86 -7.49 -8.79
N ARG A 156 -11.25 -8.03 -9.96
CA ARG A 156 -12.52 -8.75 -10.12
C ARG A 156 -12.52 -10.11 -9.43
N TYR A 157 -11.41 -10.86 -9.53
CA TYR A 157 -11.32 -12.22 -9.01
C TYR A 157 -10.83 -12.30 -7.57
N ALA A 158 -10.26 -11.23 -7.00
CA ALA A 158 -9.90 -11.20 -5.58
C ALA A 158 -11.12 -11.46 -4.67
N GLU A 159 -12.26 -10.81 -4.93
CA GLU A 159 -13.50 -11.02 -4.17
C GLU A 159 -14.02 -12.47 -4.29
N VAL A 160 -13.83 -13.06 -5.48
CA VAL A 160 -14.21 -14.45 -5.75
C VAL A 160 -13.35 -15.41 -4.94
N VAL A 161 -12.03 -15.27 -5.04
CA VAL A 161 -11.04 -16.16 -4.38
C VAL A 161 -11.15 -16.03 -2.86
N THR A 162 -11.31 -14.80 -2.35
CA THR A 162 -11.52 -14.56 -0.91
C THR A 162 -12.84 -15.16 -0.42
N GLY A 163 -13.90 -15.14 -1.24
CA GLY A 163 -15.16 -15.81 -0.93
C GLY A 163 -15.03 -17.33 -0.89
N GLU A 164 -14.31 -17.93 -1.85
CA GLU A 164 -14.03 -19.38 -1.88
C GLU A 164 -13.19 -19.80 -0.67
N TRP A 165 -12.12 -19.05 -0.39
CA TRP A 165 -11.28 -19.27 0.78
C TRP A 165 -12.08 -19.22 2.09
N SER A 166 -12.96 -18.23 2.24
CA SER A 166 -13.80 -18.08 3.42
C SER A 166 -14.73 -19.28 3.62
N ARG A 167 -15.37 -19.78 2.54
CA ARG A 167 -16.21 -20.99 2.60
C ARG A 167 -15.40 -22.24 2.96
N MET A 168 -14.20 -22.38 2.42
CA MET A 168 -13.30 -23.50 2.73
C MET A 168 -12.85 -23.47 4.19
N LEU A 169 -12.56 -22.29 4.74
CA LEU A 169 -12.23 -22.11 6.16
C LEU A 169 -13.40 -22.48 7.07
N VAL A 170 -14.64 -22.13 6.71
CA VAL A 170 -15.83 -22.56 7.46
C VAL A 170 -15.95 -24.08 7.45
N ALA A 171 -15.82 -24.72 6.28
CA ALA A 171 -15.88 -26.18 6.17
C ALA A 171 -14.77 -26.89 6.96
N LEU A 172 -13.55 -26.33 6.99
CA LEU A 172 -12.46 -26.85 7.82
C LEU A 172 -12.81 -26.77 9.31
N ARG A 173 -13.29 -25.62 9.79
CA ARG A 173 -13.68 -25.43 11.19
C ARG A 173 -14.78 -26.38 11.61
N SER A 174 -15.78 -26.62 10.75
CA SER A 174 -16.84 -27.61 11.00
C SER A 174 -16.33 -29.05 11.16
N ARG A 175 -15.14 -29.36 10.62
CA ARG A 175 -14.48 -30.67 10.75
C ARG A 175 -13.52 -30.74 11.94
N GLY A 176 -13.56 -29.76 12.84
CA GLY A 176 -12.68 -29.69 14.01
C GLY A 176 -11.28 -29.16 13.71
N CYS A 177 -11.03 -28.65 12.50
CA CYS A 177 -9.74 -28.03 12.17
C CYS A 177 -9.68 -26.61 12.74
N GLU A 178 -8.73 -26.37 13.64
CA GLU A 178 -8.47 -25.05 14.20
C GLU A 178 -7.30 -24.37 13.45
N PRO A 179 -7.57 -23.35 12.60
CA PRO A 179 -6.57 -22.78 11.70
C PRO A 179 -5.40 -22.07 12.40
N ARG A 180 -5.54 -21.79 13.71
CA ARG A 180 -4.54 -21.10 14.53
C ARG A 180 -3.47 -22.05 15.06
N SER A 181 -3.74 -23.35 15.10
CA SER A 181 -2.81 -24.35 15.64
C SER A 181 -1.89 -24.87 14.54
N PRO A 182 -0.56 -24.95 14.76
CA PRO A 182 0.38 -25.51 13.79
C PRO A 182 0.08 -26.97 13.45
N ARG A 183 -0.61 -27.70 14.35
CA ARG A 183 -1.06 -29.08 14.12
C ARG A 183 -1.98 -29.22 12.90
N HIS A 184 -2.69 -28.15 12.53
CA HIS A 184 -3.64 -28.14 11.43
C HIS A 184 -3.08 -27.54 10.12
N TRP A 185 -1.80 -27.19 10.08
CA TRP A 185 -1.15 -26.69 8.87
C TRP A 185 -1.24 -27.63 7.66
N PRO A 186 -1.14 -28.97 7.80
CA PRO A 186 -1.36 -29.87 6.67
C PRO A 186 -2.76 -29.75 6.06
N ALA A 187 -3.79 -29.53 6.89
CA ALA A 187 -5.15 -29.33 6.42
C ALA A 187 -5.30 -27.97 5.71
N LEU A 188 -4.67 -26.92 6.22
CA LEU A 188 -4.59 -25.62 5.55
C LEU A 188 -3.87 -25.71 4.20
N GLY A 189 -2.74 -26.43 4.14
CA GLY A 189 -1.98 -26.65 2.91
C GLY A 189 -2.80 -27.34 1.83
N ARG A 190 -3.56 -28.40 2.20
CA ARG A 190 -4.49 -29.06 1.27
C ARG A 190 -5.60 -28.13 0.78
N ALA A 191 -6.14 -27.28 1.66
CA ALA A 191 -7.13 -26.30 1.28
C ALA A 191 -6.57 -25.22 0.34
N LEU A 192 -5.35 -24.72 0.59
CA LEU A 192 -4.68 -23.79 -0.31
C LEU A 192 -4.38 -24.43 -1.67
N GLY A 193 -3.91 -25.68 -1.70
CA GLY A 193 -3.71 -26.42 -2.93
C GLY A 193 -4.99 -26.59 -3.73
N ALA A 194 -6.09 -26.98 -3.08
CA ALA A 194 -7.40 -27.07 -3.73
C ALA A 194 -7.90 -25.72 -4.25
N LEU A 195 -7.66 -24.62 -3.51
CA LEU A 195 -8.00 -23.27 -3.95
C LEU A 195 -7.18 -22.86 -5.19
N PHE A 196 -5.90 -23.20 -5.22
CA PHE A 196 -5.03 -22.93 -6.37
C PHE A 196 -5.51 -23.65 -7.63
N VAL A 197 -5.76 -24.97 -7.55
CA VAL A 197 -6.27 -25.76 -8.69
C VAL A 197 -7.59 -25.19 -9.21
N ARG A 198 -8.54 -24.91 -8.31
CA ARG A 198 -9.83 -24.31 -8.70
C ARG A 198 -9.69 -22.94 -9.34
N SER A 199 -8.77 -22.11 -8.84
CA SER A 199 -8.50 -20.79 -9.40
C SER A 199 -7.86 -20.88 -10.78
N TYR A 200 -6.96 -21.85 -10.99
CA TYR A 200 -6.34 -22.12 -12.28
C TYR A 200 -7.36 -22.61 -13.33
N GLU A 201 -8.13 -23.66 -13.01
CA GLU A 201 -9.19 -24.18 -13.88
C GLU A 201 -10.25 -23.12 -14.20
N ARG A 202 -10.54 -22.22 -13.25
CA ARG A 202 -11.42 -21.08 -13.48
C ARG A 202 -10.79 -20.06 -14.42
N GLY A 203 -9.50 -19.77 -14.28
CA GLY A 203 -8.75 -18.90 -15.18
C GLY A 203 -8.79 -19.41 -16.62
N GLU A 204 -8.57 -20.71 -16.81
CA GLU A 204 -8.65 -21.38 -18.12
C GLU A 204 -10.05 -21.27 -18.73
N ARG A 205 -11.11 -21.60 -17.96
CA ARG A 205 -12.50 -21.45 -18.42
C ARG A 205 -12.84 -20.02 -18.82
N VAL A 206 -12.32 -19.04 -18.09
CA VAL A 206 -12.53 -17.61 -18.41
C VAL A 206 -11.78 -17.22 -19.66
N HIS A 207 -10.54 -17.68 -19.83
CA HIS A 207 -9.74 -17.42 -21.02
C HIS A 207 -10.39 -18.02 -22.28
N LEU A 208 -10.84 -19.27 -22.23
CA LEU A 208 -11.58 -19.90 -23.33
C LEU A 208 -12.87 -19.14 -23.67
N ALA A 209 -13.60 -18.68 -22.66
CA ALA A 209 -14.79 -17.85 -22.86
C ALA A 209 -14.49 -16.44 -23.42
N MET A 210 -13.27 -15.94 -23.24
CA MET A 210 -12.81 -14.70 -23.86
C MET A 210 -12.45 -14.92 -25.32
N LEU A 211 -11.74 -15.99 -25.63
CA LEU A 211 -11.40 -16.37 -27.00
C LEU A 211 -12.67 -16.56 -27.84
N SER A 212 -13.70 -17.23 -27.31
CA SER A 212 -14.98 -17.41 -28.00
C SER A 212 -15.75 -16.10 -28.24
N ARG A 213 -15.44 -15.04 -27.49
CA ARG A 213 -16.01 -13.70 -27.66
C ARG A 213 -15.13 -12.77 -28.50
N GLY A 214 -14.12 -13.31 -29.19
CA GLY A 214 -13.25 -12.54 -30.08
C GLY A 214 -12.14 -11.75 -29.35
N TYR A 215 -11.64 -12.26 -28.23
CA TYR A 215 -10.50 -11.63 -27.55
C TYR A 215 -9.22 -11.68 -28.41
N VAL A 216 -8.69 -10.51 -28.75
CA VAL A 216 -7.50 -10.32 -29.61
C VAL A 216 -6.24 -9.88 -28.83
N GLY A 217 -6.16 -10.22 -27.54
CA GLY A 217 -4.99 -9.88 -26.70
C GLY A 217 -5.10 -8.57 -25.93
N ALA A 218 -6.19 -7.82 -26.12
CA ALA A 218 -6.56 -6.72 -25.25
C ALA A 218 -8.09 -6.62 -25.18
N ARG A 219 -8.65 -6.46 -23.99
CA ARG A 219 -10.04 -6.01 -23.88
C ARG A 219 -10.16 -4.59 -24.39
N PRO A 220 -11.15 -4.27 -25.25
CA PRO A 220 -11.45 -2.89 -25.56
C PRO A 220 -11.72 -2.15 -24.25
N ALA A 221 -11.02 -1.03 -24.03
CA ALA A 221 -11.34 -0.14 -22.94
C ALA A 221 -12.82 0.20 -23.05
N ARG A 222 -13.57 0.16 -21.95
CA ARG A 222 -14.93 0.70 -21.94
C ARG A 222 -14.82 2.20 -22.20
N GLU A 223 -14.96 2.57 -23.46
CA GLU A 223 -15.06 3.93 -23.92
C GLU A 223 -16.46 4.41 -23.53
N GLY A 224 -16.52 5.30 -22.53
CA GLY A 224 -17.76 5.96 -22.12
C GLY A 224 -18.38 5.45 -20.82
N ALA A 225 -18.23 6.25 -19.77
CA ALA A 225 -19.37 6.74 -18.99
C ALA A 225 -19.04 8.18 -18.56
N PRO A 226 -20.00 9.12 -18.66
CA PRO A 226 -19.80 10.57 -18.60
C PRO A 226 -19.16 11.09 -17.31
#